data_AF-A0A2V8DMQ0-F1
#
_entry.id   AF-A0A2V8DMQ0-F1
#
_cell.length_a   1.000
_cell.length_b   1.000
_cell.length_c   1.000
_cell.angle_alpha   90.00
_cell.angle_beta   90.00
_cell.angle_gamma   90.00
#
_symmetry.space_group_name_H-M   'P 1'
#
loop_
_entity.id
_entity.type
_entity.pdbx_description
1 polymer ?
#
loop_
_entity_poly.entity_id
_entity_poly.type
_entity_poly.pdbx_seq_one_letter_code
_entity_poly.pdbx_strand_id
1 'polypeptide(L)'
;ASHTYRTFGLEGRTRQADFATATLQKGPARIVAAFAVNELADGARQVLLTQVLARIAQGDRVLIVEPLARFVAPWWECWRNAFQSAGGRADEWRFRAELPPIVAKLDRAAGLDHREITGRSLWSG
;
A
#
# COMPACT_ATOMS: atom_id res chain seq x y z
N ALA A 1 -7.04 -8.46 14.05
CA ALA A 1 -5.61 -8.13 13.86
C ALA A 1 -4.69 -8.62 15.00
N SER A 2 -5.08 -8.58 16.29
CA SER A 2 -4.24 -9.13 17.39
C SER A 2 -3.85 -10.62 17.22
N HIS A 3 -4.69 -11.44 16.58
CA HIS A 3 -4.32 -12.83 16.26
C HIS A 3 -3.20 -12.90 15.22
N THR A 4 -3.31 -12.19 14.10
CA THR A 4 -2.32 -12.14 13.02
C THR A 4 -0.90 -11.83 13.52
N TYR A 5 -0.76 -10.78 14.35
CA TYR A 5 0.55 -10.43 14.90
C TYR A 5 1.11 -11.51 15.82
N ARG A 6 0.28 -12.12 16.67
CA ARG A 6 0.70 -13.25 17.51
C ARG A 6 1.14 -14.46 16.68
N THR A 7 0.40 -14.78 15.62
CA THR A 7 0.74 -15.88 14.70
C THR A 7 2.07 -15.66 14.01
N PHE A 8 2.41 -14.41 13.68
CA PHE A 8 3.71 -14.06 13.09
C PHE A 8 4.82 -13.74 14.11
N GLY A 9 4.56 -13.89 15.42
CA GLY A 9 5.54 -13.56 16.46
C GLY A 9 5.92 -12.08 16.54
N LEU A 10 5.03 -11.19 16.09
CA LEU A 10 5.25 -9.75 16.06
C LEU A 10 4.67 -9.09 17.31
N GLU A 11 5.48 -8.30 18.00
CA GLU A 11 5.00 -7.35 18.99
C GLU A 11 4.30 -6.19 18.28
N GLY A 12 2.98 -6.14 18.37
CA GLY A 12 2.18 -5.17 17.62
C GLY A 12 0.98 -4.68 18.41
N ARG A 13 0.64 -3.41 18.20
CA ARG A 13 -0.62 -2.81 18.64
C ARG A 13 -1.48 -2.52 17.42
N THR A 14 -2.78 -2.75 17.56
CA THR A 14 -3.76 -2.45 16.52
C THR A 14 -4.61 -1.29 16.98
N ARG A 15 -4.81 -0.29 16.13
CA ARG A 15 -5.72 0.82 16.39
C ARG A 15 -6.67 0.96 15.21
N GLN A 16 -7.90 1.35 15.51
CA GLN A 16 -8.84 1.83 14.50
C GLN A 16 -8.73 3.36 14.49
N ALA A 17 -8.48 3.91 13.31
CA ALA A 17 -8.39 5.35 13.08
C ALA A 17 -8.74 5.63 11.62
N ASP A 18 -9.07 6.89 11.34
CA ASP A 18 -9.27 7.38 9.97
C ASP A 18 -7.92 7.83 9.38
N PHE A 19 -7.61 7.43 8.15
CA PHE A 19 -6.34 7.74 7.49
C PHE A 19 -6.04 9.24 7.38
N ALA A 20 -7.07 10.08 7.23
CA ALA A 20 -6.90 11.52 7.12
C ALA A 20 -6.60 12.19 8.46
N THR A 21 -6.89 11.54 9.59
CA THR A 21 -6.73 12.13 10.93
C THR A 21 -5.82 11.33 11.87
N ALA A 22 -5.42 10.13 11.47
CA ALA A 22 -4.59 9.25 12.28
C ALA A 22 -3.24 9.91 12.58
N THR A 23 -2.90 9.99 13.87
CA THR A 23 -1.57 10.42 14.28
C THR A 23 -0.57 9.31 14.02
N LEU A 24 0.32 9.53 13.04
CA LEU A 24 1.47 8.65 12.81
C LEU A 24 2.44 8.74 13.99
N GLN A 25 3.07 7.61 14.34
CA GLN A 25 4.06 7.60 15.42
C GLN A 25 5.25 8.53 15.08
N LYS A 26 5.83 9.14 16.12
CA LYS A 26 7.01 9.99 15.98
C LYS A 26 8.18 9.18 15.41
N GLY A 27 8.95 9.81 14.52
CA GLY A 27 10.01 9.16 13.77
C GLY A 27 11.30 8.88 14.55
N PRO A 28 12.24 8.14 13.93
CA PRO A 28 12.15 7.60 12.58
C PRO A 28 11.22 6.39 12.49
N ALA A 29 10.25 6.44 11.57
CA ALA A 29 9.28 5.38 11.35
C ALA A 29 9.39 4.79 9.94
N ARG A 30 8.91 3.55 9.81
CA ARG A 30 8.74 2.85 8.54
C ARG A 30 7.25 2.64 8.36
N ILE A 31 6.67 3.25 7.34
CA ILE A 31 5.23 3.23 7.11
C ILE A 31 4.95 2.45 5.82
N VAL A 32 4.01 1.53 5.92
CA VAL A 32 3.57 0.67 4.83
C VAL A 32 2.06 0.83 4.68
N ALA A 33 1.61 1.13 3.48
CA ALA A 33 0.21 1.03 3.10
C ALA A 33 0.10 0.14 1.87
N ALA A 34 -0.58 -1.00 1.99
CA ALA A 34 -0.74 -1.96 0.91
C ALA A 34 -2.23 -2.23 0.69
N PHE A 35 -2.72 -1.96 -0.53
CA PHE A 35 -4.14 -2.08 -0.91
C PHE A 35 -5.08 -1.24 -0.03
N ALA A 36 -4.58 -0.12 0.49
CA ALA A 36 -5.30 0.71 1.46
C ALA A 36 -5.63 2.10 0.89
N VAL A 37 -4.72 2.69 0.11
CA VAL A 37 -4.92 4.05 -0.42
C VAL A 37 -5.97 4.03 -1.53
N ASN A 38 -6.04 2.95 -2.30
CA ASN A 38 -7.05 2.77 -3.34
C ASN A 38 -8.50 2.81 -2.81
N GLU A 39 -8.71 2.39 -1.57
CA GLU A 39 -10.04 2.32 -0.94
C GLU A 39 -10.51 3.67 -0.37
N LEU A 40 -9.65 4.68 -0.37
CA LEU A 40 -9.96 6.00 0.17
C LEU A 40 -10.71 6.86 -0.85
N ALA A 41 -11.62 7.70 -0.35
CA ALA A 41 -12.19 8.81 -1.12
C ALA A 41 -11.10 9.82 -1.51
N ASP A 42 -11.32 10.57 -2.60
CA ASP A 42 -10.33 11.51 -3.15
C ASP A 42 -9.79 12.51 -2.11
N GLY A 43 -10.68 13.08 -1.29
CA GLY A 43 -10.30 14.03 -0.24
C GLY A 43 -9.38 13.39 0.83
N ALA A 44 -9.70 12.18 1.27
CA ALA A 44 -8.87 11.45 2.23
C ALA A 44 -7.52 11.05 1.64
N ARG A 45 -7.48 10.67 0.34
CA ARG A 45 -6.20 10.44 -0.37
C ARG A 45 -5.36 11.70 -0.39
N GLN A 46 -5.94 12.86 -0.69
CA GLN A 46 -5.16 14.09 -0.76
C GLN A 46 -4.56 14.48 0.60
N VAL A 47 -5.32 14.35 1.68
CA VAL A 47 -4.83 14.59 3.05
C VAL A 47 -3.70 13.62 3.39
N LEU A 48 -3.88 12.33 3.09
CA LEU A 48 -2.88 11.31 3.35
C LEU A 48 -1.59 11.57 2.56
N LEU A 49 -1.67 11.99 1.29
CA LEU A 49 -0.51 12.35 0.48
C LEU A 49 0.31 13.46 1.16
N THR A 50 -0.35 14.54 1.61
CA THR A 50 0.32 15.64 2.32
C THR A 50 1.03 15.14 3.57
N GLN A 51 0.38 14.30 4.37
CA GLN A 51 0.98 13.73 5.59
C GLN A 51 2.18 12.85 5.27
N VAL A 52 2.06 11.98 4.26
CA VAL A 52 3.14 11.09 3.82
C VAL A 52 4.36 11.88 3.35
N LEU A 53 4.17 12.91 2.51
CA LEU A 53 5.28 13.76 2.05
C LEU A 53 5.95 14.50 3.21
N ALA A 54 5.19 14.96 4.19
CA ALA A 54 5.75 15.56 5.40
C ALA A 54 6.58 14.56 6.21
N ARG A 55 6.21 13.27 6.23
CA ARG A 55 7.00 12.23 6.88
C ARG A 55 8.29 11.94 6.10
N ILE A 56 8.21 11.83 4.79
CA ILE A 56 9.38 11.69 3.91
C ILE A 56 10.39 12.82 4.15
N ALA A 57 9.91 14.07 4.19
CA ALA A 57 10.76 15.24 4.47
C ALA A 57 11.44 15.21 5.85
N GLN A 58 10.87 14.47 6.81
CA GLN A 58 11.43 14.25 8.15
C GLN A 58 12.36 13.02 8.23
N GLY A 59 12.64 12.35 7.10
CA GLY A 59 13.54 11.20 7.01
C GLY A 59 12.89 9.84 7.29
N ASP A 60 11.55 9.77 7.31
CA ASP A 60 10.86 8.48 7.40
C ASP A 60 10.88 7.72 6.07
N ARG A 61 10.75 6.40 6.18
CA ARG A 61 10.66 5.53 5.01
C ARG A 61 9.23 5.12 4.74
N VAL A 62 8.79 5.25 3.50
CA VAL A 62 7.42 5.01 3.09
C VAL A 62 7.37 4.03 1.93
N LEU A 63 6.56 2.98 2.06
CA LEU A 63 6.22 2.04 1.00
C LEU A 63 4.69 2.04 0.81
N ILE A 64 4.25 2.41 -0.39
CA ILE A 64 2.86 2.27 -0.83
C ILE A 64 2.81 1.15 -1.86
N VAL A 65 1.87 0.21 -1.74
CA VAL A 65 1.66 -0.90 -2.68
C VAL A 65 0.21 -0.95 -3.09
N GLU A 66 -0.07 -0.94 -4.39
CA GLU A 66 -1.43 -0.87 -4.92
C GLU A 66 -1.61 -1.78 -6.14
N PRO A 67 -2.86 -2.17 -6.47
CA PRO A 67 -3.12 -2.95 -7.67
C PRO A 67 -2.77 -2.15 -8.94
N LEU A 68 -2.32 -2.85 -9.98
CA LEU A 68 -1.95 -2.24 -11.27
C LEU A 68 -3.17 -1.84 -12.12
N ALA A 69 -4.35 -2.41 -11.87
CA ALA A 69 -5.54 -2.25 -12.69
C ALA A 69 -5.89 -0.77 -12.92
N ARG A 70 -5.73 -0.31 -14.17
CA ARG A 70 -5.73 1.11 -14.55
C ARG A 70 -7.08 1.81 -14.35
N PHE A 71 -8.19 1.08 -14.40
CA PHE A 71 -9.54 1.65 -14.22
C PHE A 71 -9.78 2.19 -12.81
N VAL A 72 -9.01 1.72 -11.83
CA VAL A 72 -9.32 1.92 -10.40
C VAL A 72 -8.63 3.16 -9.83
N ALA A 73 -7.75 3.85 -10.58
CA ALA A 73 -6.90 4.87 -9.96
C ALA A 73 -6.39 6.01 -10.85
N PRO A 74 -7.27 6.93 -11.31
CA PRO A 74 -6.87 8.21 -11.92
C PRO A 74 -5.91 9.02 -11.04
N TRP A 75 -5.98 8.81 -9.72
CA TRP A 75 -5.16 9.49 -8.71
C TRP A 75 -3.67 9.09 -8.72
N TRP A 76 -3.33 7.94 -9.29
CA TRP A 76 -1.99 7.37 -9.16
C TRP A 76 -0.91 8.26 -9.74
N GLU A 77 -1.16 8.87 -10.90
CA GLU A 77 -0.17 9.72 -11.58
C GLU A 77 0.23 10.91 -10.71
N CYS A 78 -0.73 11.51 -9.99
CA CYS A 78 -0.46 12.60 -9.05
C CYS A 78 0.46 12.14 -7.92
N TRP A 79 0.17 10.99 -7.31
CA TRP A 79 0.99 10.41 -6.24
C TRP A 79 2.38 10.01 -6.72
N ARG A 80 2.47 9.39 -7.89
CA ARG A 80 3.73 9.00 -8.53
C ARG A 80 4.64 10.21 -8.69
N ASN A 81 4.11 11.28 -9.29
CA ASN A 81 4.86 12.50 -9.53
C ASN A 81 5.31 13.13 -8.19
N ALA A 82 4.44 13.18 -7.19
CA ALA A 82 4.78 13.72 -5.87
C ALA A 82 5.90 12.93 -5.17
N PHE A 83 5.87 11.60 -5.21
CA PHE A 83 6.94 10.76 -4.66
C PHE A 83 8.26 10.97 -5.39
N GLN A 84 8.24 11.02 -6.73
CA GLN A 84 9.44 11.26 -7.53
C GLN A 84 10.02 12.65 -7.26
N SER A 85 9.19 13.68 -7.13
CA SER A 85 9.63 15.03 -6.74
C SER A 85 10.25 15.09 -5.35
N ALA A 86 9.85 14.19 -4.44
CA ALA A 86 10.45 14.04 -3.12
C ALA A 86 11.71 13.15 -3.12
N GLY A 87 12.26 12.78 -4.29
CA GLY A 87 13.43 11.91 -4.42
C GLY A 87 13.13 10.42 -4.26
N GLY A 88 11.86 10.04 -4.18
CA GLY A 88 11.41 8.65 -4.18
C GLY A 88 11.38 8.04 -5.58
N ARG A 89 10.93 6.79 -5.64
CA ARG A 89 10.75 6.04 -6.89
C ARG A 89 9.36 5.44 -6.98
N ALA A 90 8.98 5.10 -8.20
CA ALA A 90 7.77 4.37 -8.51
C ALA A 90 8.12 3.17 -9.36
N ASP A 91 7.55 2.02 -9.04
CA ASP A 91 7.80 0.76 -9.72
C ASP A 91 6.49 0.11 -10.12
N GLU A 92 6.49 -0.59 -11.24
CA GLU A 92 5.45 -1.55 -11.62
C GLU A 92 6.09 -2.93 -11.67
N TRP A 93 5.34 -3.93 -11.23
CA TRP A 93 5.84 -5.30 -11.18
C TRP A 93 4.76 -6.28 -11.57
N ARG A 94 5.26 -7.40 -12.09
CA ARG A 94 4.49 -8.51 -12.62
C ARG A 94 5.27 -9.77 -12.34
N PHE A 95 4.65 -10.72 -11.66
CA PHE A 95 5.28 -12.02 -11.43
C PHE A 95 4.24 -13.13 -11.49
N ARG A 96 4.72 -14.30 -11.91
CA ARG A 96 3.91 -15.52 -11.92
C ARG A 96 3.77 -16.03 -10.49
N ALA A 97 2.55 -16.30 -10.06
CA ALA A 97 2.29 -16.90 -8.76
C ALA A 97 1.99 -18.39 -8.91
N GLU A 98 2.75 -19.21 -8.19
CA GLU A 98 2.40 -20.61 -7.96
C GLU A 98 1.48 -20.67 -6.75
N LEU A 99 0.17 -20.64 -7.02
CA LEU A 99 -0.83 -20.71 -5.96
C LEU A 99 -0.92 -22.15 -5.42
N PRO A 100 -1.07 -22.34 -4.09
CA PRO A 100 -1.39 -23.64 -3.54
C PRO A 100 -2.62 -24.24 -4.24
N PRO A 101 -2.69 -25.57 -4.47
CA PRO A 101 -3.74 -26.17 -5.30
C PRO A 101 -5.18 -25.81 -4.89
N ILE A 102 -5.44 -25.67 -3.60
CA ILE A 102 -6.75 -25.27 -3.08
C ILE A 102 -7.12 -23.82 -3.49
N VAL A 103 -6.15 -22.91 -3.44
CA VAL A 103 -6.34 -21.51 -3.83
C VAL A 103 -6.54 -21.42 -5.34
N ALA A 104 -5.75 -22.14 -6.13
CA ALA A 104 -5.91 -22.20 -7.58
C ALA A 104 -7.29 -22.73 -8.02
N LYS A 105 -7.87 -23.68 -7.26
CA LYS A 105 -9.21 -24.20 -7.50
C LYS A 105 -10.28 -23.15 -7.20
N LEU A 106 -10.17 -22.45 -6.08
CA LEU A 106 -11.09 -21.36 -5.70
C LEU A 106 -11.03 -20.21 -6.70
N ASP A 107 -9.82 -19.84 -7.12
CA ASP A 107 -9.55 -18.79 -8.10
C ASP A 107 -10.34 -19.03 -9.40
N ARG A 108 -10.15 -20.22 -9.98
CA ARG A 108 -10.88 -20.64 -11.18
C ARG A 108 -12.39 -20.69 -10.96
N ALA A 109 -12.84 -21.20 -9.82
CA ALA A 109 -14.27 -21.32 -9.51
C ALA A 109 -14.96 -19.96 -9.35
N ALA A 110 -14.22 -18.94 -8.90
CA ALA A 110 -14.68 -17.56 -8.82
C ALA A 110 -14.61 -16.80 -10.16
N GLY A 111 -14.16 -17.45 -11.24
CA GLY A 111 -13.92 -16.79 -12.53
C GLY A 111 -12.71 -15.85 -12.54
N LEU A 112 -11.83 -15.99 -11.55
CA LEU A 112 -10.59 -15.24 -11.44
C LEU A 112 -9.45 -16.03 -12.12
N ASP A 113 -8.38 -15.33 -12.53
CA ASP A 113 -7.17 -15.96 -13.09
C ASP A 113 -5.91 -15.26 -12.55
N HIS A 114 -5.56 -15.56 -11.30
CA HIS A 114 -4.40 -15.02 -10.60
C HIS A 114 -3.10 -15.80 -10.89
N ARG A 115 -2.95 -16.36 -12.11
CA ARG A 115 -1.66 -16.93 -12.58
C ARG A 115 -0.54 -15.89 -12.53
N GLU A 116 -0.91 -14.64 -12.71
CA GLU A 116 -0.02 -13.50 -12.68
C GLU A 116 -0.51 -12.52 -11.61
N ILE A 117 0.38 -12.14 -10.70
CA ILE A 117 0.13 -11.06 -9.76
C ILE A 117 0.81 -9.82 -10.32
N THR A 118 0.02 -8.78 -10.50
CA THR A 118 0.49 -7.47 -10.93
C THR A 118 0.28 -6.46 -9.82
N GLY A 119 1.16 -5.47 -9.77
CA GLY A 119 1.03 -4.38 -8.84
C GLY A 119 2.00 -3.28 -9.16
N ARG A 120 1.93 -2.25 -8.33
CA ARG A 120 2.76 -1.06 -8.44
C ARG A 120 3.06 -0.54 -7.05
N SER A 121 4.17 0.14 -6.92
CA SER A 121 4.63 0.68 -5.65
C SER A 121 5.21 2.07 -5.75
N LEU A 122 5.09 2.82 -4.65
CA LEU A 122 5.82 4.05 -4.42
C LEU A 122 6.74 3.85 -3.22
N TRP A 123 7.99 4.28 -3.34
CA TRP A 123 9.01 4.10 -2.31
C TRP A 123 9.81 5.38 -2.07
N SER A 124 10.06 5.72 -0.82
CA SER A 124 11.02 6.75 -0.39
C SER A 124 11.80 6.24 0.84
N GLY A 125 13.12 6.43 0.85
CA GLY A 125 14.06 5.70 1.73
C GLY A 125 15.21 6.52 2.28
#